data_AF-E2C822-F1
#
_entry.id   AF-E2C822-F1
#
_cell.length_a   1.000
_cell.length_b   1.000
_cell.length_c   1.000
_cell.angle_alpha   90.00
_cell.angle_beta   90.00
_cell.angle_gamma   90.00
#
_symmetry.space_group_name_H-M   'P 1'
#
loop_
_entity.id
_entity.type
_entity.pdbx_description
1 polymer ?
#
loop_
_entity_poly.entity_id
_entity_poly.type
_entity_poly.pdbx_seq_one_letter_code
_entity_poly.pdbx_strand_id
1 'polypeptide(L)' 'WPPRSFDLTLPDFYLWGFLKDTVFRQPPTTWQDMMNRIRNTCRAILANVLLKL' A
#
# COMPACT_ATOMS: atom_id res chain seq x y z
N TRP A 1 12.11 22.82 -0.52
CA TRP A 1 11.75 21.55 0.15
C TRP A 1 12.43 21.51 1.50
N PRO A 2 11.72 21.53 2.64
CA PRO A 2 12.39 21.49 3.92
C PRO A 2 12.80 20.03 4.25
N PRO A 3 13.89 19.85 5.00
CA PRO A 3 14.56 18.56 5.19
C PRO A 3 13.91 17.68 6.27
N ARG A 4 12.57 17.62 6.33
CA ARG A 4 11.83 16.73 7.24
C ARG A 4 10.31 16.63 7.01
N SER A 5 9.80 17.06 5.86
CA SER A 5 8.39 16.79 5.51
C SER A 5 8.33 15.52 4.69
N PHE A 6 7.67 14.50 5.25
CA PHE A 6 7.10 13.43 4.45
C PHE A 6 6.02 14.12 3.61
N ASP A 7 6.41 14.62 2.43
CA ASP A 7 5.47 15.09 1.42
C ASP A 7 4.70 13.85 0.95
N LEU A 8 3.71 13.45 1.76
CA LEU A 8 2.67 12.54 1.38
C LEU A 8 1.87 13.30 0.34
N THR A 9 2.19 13.09 -0.93
CA THR A 9 1.17 13.19 -1.97
C THR A 9 -0.07 12.50 -1.38
N LEU A 10 -1.25 13.15 -1.38
CA LEU A 10 -2.49 12.55 -0.83
C LEU A 10 -2.66 11.05 -1.19
N PRO A 11 -2.31 10.60 -2.41
CA PRO A 11 -2.27 9.18 -2.77
C PRO A 11 -1.38 8.32 -1.88
N ASP A 12 -0.19 8.78 -1.50
CA ASP A 12 0.76 8.03 -0.67
C ASP A 12 0.24 7.82 0.76
N PHE A 13 -0.48 8.80 1.33
CA PHE A 13 -1.09 8.65 2.66
C PHE A 13 -2.19 7.60 2.66
N TYR A 14 -3.07 7.67 1.67
CA TYR A 14 -4.16 6.73 1.52
C TYR A 14 -3.64 5.32 1.17
N LEU A 15 -2.69 5.24 0.22
CA LEU A 15 -2.09 4.00 -0.22
C LEU A 15 -1.38 3.30 0.93
N TRP A 16 -0.56 4.03 1.69
CA TRP A 16 0.21 3.47 2.79
C TRP A 16 -0.67 3.00 3.95
N GLY A 17 -1.75 3.75 4.28
CA GLY A 17 -2.76 3.32 5.25
C GLY A 17 -3.43 2.01 4.84
N PHE A 18 -3.86 1.91 3.58
CA PHE A 18 -4.49 0.71 3.04
C PHE A 18 -3.54 -0.49 2.96
N LEU A 19 -2.28 -0.25 2.57
CA LEU A 19 -1.25 -1.28 2.50
C LEU A 19 -0.96 -1.85 3.89
N LYS A 20 -0.85 -0.99 4.90
CA LYS A 20 -0.67 -1.43 6.28
C LYS A 20 -1.86 -2.25 6.76
N ASP A 21 -3.09 -1.77 6.57
CA ASP A 21 -4.28 -2.51 6.98
C ASP A 21 -4.30 -3.90 6.34
N THR A 22 -4.06 -3.99 5.03
CA THR A 22 -4.21 -5.27 4.31
C THR A 22 -3.05 -6.23 4.55
N VAL A 23 -1.80 -5.75 4.57
CA VAL A 23 -0.61 -6.61 4.72
C VAL A 23 -0.46 -7.09 6.17
N PHE A 24 -0.78 -6.22 7.15
CA PHE A 24 -0.67 -6.55 8.57
C PHE A 24 -1.97 -7.06 9.21
N ARG A 25 -3.09 -7.12 8.48
CA ARG A 25 -4.34 -7.79 8.95
C ARG A 25 -4.10 -9.21 9.41
N GLN A 26 -3.19 -9.91 8.74
CA GLN A 26 -2.75 -11.24 9.13
C GLN A 26 -1.30 -11.18 9.58
N PRO A 27 -0.94 -11.89 10.66
CA PRO A 27 0.43 -11.91 11.14
C PRO A 27 1.37 -12.39 10.02
N PRO A 28 2.55 -11.77 9.87
CA PRO A 28 3.49 -12.16 8.84
C PRO A 28 4.09 -13.53 9.16
N THR A 29 3.81 -14.50 8.28
CA THR A 29 4.27 -15.88 8.44
C THR A 29 5.63 -16.10 7.80
N THR A 30 5.79 -15.69 6.54
CA THR A 30 7.04 -15.81 5.78
C THR A 30 7.29 -14.57 4.93
N TRP A 31 8.56 -14.34 4.59
CA TRP A 31 8.94 -13.18 3.78
C TRP A 31 8.32 -13.21 2.37
N GLN A 32 8.21 -14.39 1.76
CA GLN A 32 7.53 -14.57 0.47
C GLN A 32 6.05 -14.21 0.53
N ASP A 33 5.36 -14.62 1.60
CA ASP A 33 3.95 -14.31 1.81
C ASP A 33 3.73 -12.80 1.97
N MET A 34 4.58 -12.11 2.75
CA MET A 34 4.54 -10.65 2.83
C MET A 34 4.73 -9.96 1.47
N MET A 35 5.70 -10.40 0.66
CA MET A 35 5.89 -9.86 -0.68
C MET A 35 4.69 -10.12 -1.60
N ASN A 36 4.12 -11.32 -1.55
CA ASN A 36 2.96 -11.66 -2.36
C ASN A 36 1.74 -10.81 -1.97
N ARG A 37 1.54 -10.58 -0.66
CA ARG A 37 0.48 -9.69 -0.16
C ARG A 37 0.67 -8.26 -0.67
N ILE A 38 1.87 -7.69 -0.56
CA ILE A 38 2.18 -6.34 -1.09
C ILE A 38 1.91 -6.24 -2.60
N ARG A 39 2.35 -7.23 -3.38
CA ARG A 39 2.09 -7.26 -4.83
C ARG A 39 0.61 -7.34 -5.15
N ASN A 40 -0.13 -8.16 -4.41
CA ASN A 40 -1.57 -8.32 -4.59
C ASN A 40 -2.35 -7.06 -4.22
N THR A 41 -2.02 -6.39 -3.11
CA THR A 41 -2.62 -5.10 -2.75
C THR A 41 -2.33 -4.04 -3.80
N CYS A 42 -1.09 -3.89 -4.26
CA CYS A 42 -0.76 -2.92 -5.29
C CYS A 42 -1.55 -3.15 -6.58
N ARG A 43 -1.71 -4.42 -7.03
CA ARG A 43 -2.55 -4.75 -8.19
C ARG A 43 -4.03 -4.42 -7.96
N ALA A 44 -4.57 -4.74 -6.79
CA ALA A 44 -5.96 -4.46 -6.45
C ALA A 44 -6.25 -2.96 -6.41
N ILE A 45 -5.33 -2.16 -5.87
CA ILE A 45 -5.46 -0.70 -5.81
C ILE A 45 -5.36 -0.11 -7.21
N LEU A 46 -4.35 -0.50 -8.00
CA LEU A 46 -4.22 -0.04 -9.39
C LEU A 46 -5.47 -0.36 -10.21
N ALA A 47 -6.03 -1.57 -10.09
CA ALA A 47 -7.26 -1.93 -10.78
C ALA A 47 -8.44 -1.04 -10.33
N ASN A 48 -8.65 -0.87 -9.03
CA ASN A 48 -9.79 -0.09 -8.53
C ASN A 48 -9.65 1.42 -8.76
N VAL A 49 -8.43 1.96 -8.83
CA VAL A 49 -8.17 3.39 -9.08
C VAL A 49 -8.17 3.70 -10.58
N LEU A 50 -7.63 2.80 -11.42
CA LEU A 50 -7.60 3.01 -12.88
C LEU A 50 -8.92 2.66 -13.58
N LEU A 51 -9.69 1.69 -13.08
CA LEU A 51 -10.98 1.28 -13.69
C LEU A 51 -12.19 2.09 -13.19
N LYS A 52 -11.99 2.99 -12.21
CA LYS A 52 -13.02 3.94 -11.74
C LYS A 52 -12.94 5.31 -12.40
N LEU A 53 -12.07 5.48 -13.40
CA LEU A 53 -12.02 6.64 -14.29
C LEU A 53 -12.93 6.44 -15.50
#